data_AF-A0A2V8SH94-F1
#
_entry.id   AF-A0A2V8SH94-F1
#
_cell.length_a   1.000
_cell.length_b   1.000
_cell.length_c   1.000
_cell.angle_alpha   90.00
_cell.angle_beta   90.00
_cell.angle_gamma   90.00
#
_symmetry.space_group_name_H-M   'P 1'
#
loop_
_entity.id
_entity.type
_entity.pdbx_description
1 polymer ?
#
loop_
_entity_poly.entity_id
_entity_poly.type
_entity_poly.pdbx_seq_one_letter_code
_entity_poly.pdbx_strand_id
1 'polypeptide(L)'
;MQPNYDAIKIPSFLVGGFYDGYRDSVPRMLANLKAPVKAILGPWNHTYPHDAVPGPAIEWRQEAVRFWDQWLKGRNTGIMDEPRVTVYVRHYHPPDPNLKEIPGEWRGEDAWPVRRTQMKTLYAAGDHTLSGAPAKPDLHALKYVPSAGAEAGFWWGEVLTDQRPADAYSLVYDTPPLDADLEILGMPKALLPASATAPLANWFARLSDVAPDGSVTQVTGAGLSGAQRDSDENPKPLEPGKVYPLEVEMHVTSWVFPRGHRLRLSVSNAVWPMIWPTPYPMTTSLAIGGEQGARLVLPVVPFEERPHPKFLPPDLAPPPPGVRSEGGTWPGEWRATRDQVRQSTRVAWHGSNATQFPWGRETQDEQMTYEVADDNPAVSTVRGEIETGIHLADRVLTLHGVVDFKSDATSFYYTYKRTLLKDGKVIREKSGNETIPRDQQ
;
A
#
# COMPACT_ATOMS: atom_id res chain seq x y z
N MET A 1 -10.69 1.23 18.65
CA MET A 1 -12.17 1.22 18.51
C MET A 1 -12.54 0.30 17.36
N GLN A 2 -13.31 -0.76 17.60
CA GLN A 2 -13.77 -1.63 16.51
C GLN A 2 -14.91 -0.94 15.73
N PRO A 3 -14.98 -1.08 14.40
CA PRO A 3 -16.05 -0.48 13.60
C PRO A 3 -17.43 -1.08 13.95
N ASN A 4 -18.45 -0.24 14.10
CA ASN A 4 -19.83 -0.69 14.28
C ASN A 4 -20.54 -0.86 12.92
N TYR A 5 -20.27 -1.98 12.24
CA TYR A 5 -20.89 -2.31 10.95
C TYR A 5 -22.42 -2.44 11.03
N ASP A 6 -22.96 -2.84 12.18
CA ASP A 6 -24.40 -3.02 12.38
C ASP A 6 -25.18 -1.71 12.35
N ALA A 7 -24.53 -0.56 12.58
CA ALA A 7 -25.15 0.75 12.45
C ALA A 7 -25.44 1.14 10.99
N ILE A 8 -24.75 0.53 10.02
CA ILE A 8 -24.93 0.84 8.60
C ILE A 8 -26.11 0.01 8.06
N LYS A 9 -27.23 0.70 7.78
CA LYS A 9 -28.47 0.11 7.24
C LYS A 9 -28.75 0.45 5.78
N ILE A 10 -28.00 1.39 5.21
CA ILE A 10 -28.19 1.85 3.83
C ILE A 10 -27.57 0.84 2.85
N PRO A 11 -28.22 0.60 1.70
CA PRO A 11 -27.59 -0.11 0.58
C PRO A 11 -26.31 0.60 0.14
N SER A 12 -25.24 -0.16 -0.07
CA SER A 12 -23.93 0.37 -0.41
C SER A 12 -23.40 -0.24 -1.70
N PHE A 13 -22.92 0.62 -2.61
CA PHE A 13 -22.13 0.21 -3.76
C PHE A 13 -20.68 0.66 -3.55
N LEU A 14 -19.78 -0.31 -3.47
CA LEU A 14 -18.39 -0.10 -3.07
C LEU A 14 -17.46 -0.33 -4.26
N VAL A 15 -16.49 0.55 -4.45
CA VAL A 15 -15.48 0.43 -5.50
C VAL A 15 -14.11 0.54 -4.88
N GLY A 16 -13.19 -0.36 -5.22
CA GLY A 16 -11.81 -0.35 -4.73
C GLY A 16 -10.82 -0.84 -5.77
N GLY A 17 -9.53 -0.54 -5.56
CA GLY A 17 -8.43 -0.94 -6.43
C GLY A 17 -7.42 -1.81 -5.69
N PHE A 18 -6.92 -2.89 -6.29
CA PHE A 18 -5.88 -3.73 -5.69
C PHE A 18 -4.52 -3.06 -5.62
N TYR A 19 -4.27 -1.99 -6.36
CA TYR A 19 -3.09 -1.14 -6.18
C TYR A 19 -3.43 0.17 -5.45
N ASP A 20 -4.59 0.30 -4.80
CA ASP A 20 -4.90 1.46 -3.97
C ASP A 20 -4.40 1.23 -2.53
N GLY A 21 -3.75 2.23 -1.91
CA GLY A 21 -3.28 2.13 -0.52
C GLY A 21 -4.39 1.98 0.52
N TYR A 22 -5.65 2.29 0.19
CA TYR A 22 -6.84 2.24 1.06
C TYR A 22 -7.76 1.04 0.77
N ARG A 23 -7.26 0.03 0.04
CA ARG A 23 -8.02 -1.10 -0.52
C ARG A 23 -8.75 -2.02 0.47
N ASP A 24 -8.37 -2.04 1.74
CA ASP A 24 -8.91 -3.00 2.71
C ASP A 24 -10.32 -2.67 3.23
N SER A 25 -10.79 -1.44 3.03
CA SER A 25 -12.11 -1.00 3.50
C SER A 25 -13.25 -1.79 2.84
N VAL A 26 -13.19 -1.97 1.51
CA VAL A 26 -14.21 -2.68 0.72
C VAL A 26 -14.39 -4.14 1.15
N PRO A 27 -13.35 -5.00 1.21
CA PRO A 27 -13.50 -6.39 1.64
C PRO A 27 -13.97 -6.50 3.10
N ARG A 28 -13.56 -5.58 3.99
CA ARG A 28 -14.03 -5.55 5.38
C ARG A 28 -15.52 -5.20 5.46
N MET A 29 -15.99 -4.24 4.67
CA MET A 29 -17.42 -3.92 4.56
C MET A 29 -18.21 -5.09 3.95
N LEU A 30 -17.72 -5.72 2.88
CA LEU A 30 -18.37 -6.88 2.29
C LEU A 30 -18.52 -8.05 3.26
N ALA A 31 -17.51 -8.31 4.09
CA ALA A 31 -17.52 -9.39 5.07
C ALA A 31 -18.49 -9.14 6.24
N ASN A 32 -18.68 -7.87 6.64
CA ASN A 32 -19.35 -7.55 7.91
C ASN A 32 -20.71 -6.85 7.77
N LEU A 33 -21.00 -6.18 6.65
CA LEU A 33 -22.27 -5.47 6.48
C LEU A 33 -23.44 -6.42 6.28
N LYS A 34 -24.54 -6.15 7.01
CA LYS A 34 -25.84 -6.81 6.86
C LYS A 34 -26.77 -6.13 5.86
N ALA A 35 -26.54 -4.85 5.56
CA ALA A 35 -27.28 -4.13 4.53
C ALA A 35 -26.97 -4.71 3.14
N PRO A 36 -27.80 -4.46 2.10
CA PRO A 36 -27.48 -4.84 0.74
C PRO A 36 -26.15 -4.19 0.30
N VAL A 37 -25.20 -4.99 -0.16
CA VAL A 37 -23.89 -4.51 -0.64
C VAL A 37 -23.60 -5.12 -2.00
N LYS A 38 -23.17 -4.28 -2.92
CA LYS A 38 -22.58 -4.64 -4.21
C LYS A 38 -21.16 -4.05 -4.26
N ALA A 39 -20.20 -4.73 -4.88
CA ALA A 39 -18.84 -4.20 -4.97
C ALA A 39 -18.12 -4.51 -6.29
N ILE A 40 -17.18 -3.64 -6.66
CA ILE A 40 -16.21 -3.83 -7.74
C ILE A 40 -14.80 -3.63 -7.17
N LEU A 41 -13.91 -4.60 -7.39
CA LEU A 41 -12.49 -4.54 -7.04
C LEU A 41 -11.66 -4.68 -8.32
N GLY A 42 -11.13 -3.57 -8.83
CA GLY A 42 -10.29 -3.55 -10.04
C GLY A 42 -8.79 -3.53 -9.75
N PRO A 43 -7.93 -3.57 -10.77
CA PRO A 43 -6.48 -3.52 -10.60
C PRO A 43 -5.95 -2.08 -10.59
N TRP A 44 -6.71 -1.15 -10.03
CA TRP A 44 -6.39 0.28 -10.09
C TRP A 44 -5.56 0.72 -8.90
N ASN A 45 -4.76 1.77 -9.11
CA ASN A 45 -4.17 2.57 -8.05
C ASN A 45 -5.19 3.60 -7.52
N HIS A 46 -4.72 4.69 -6.91
CA HIS A 46 -5.58 5.73 -6.35
C HIS A 46 -6.19 6.65 -7.41
N THR A 47 -6.91 6.06 -8.36
CA THR A 47 -7.57 6.72 -9.50
C THR A 47 -8.99 6.21 -9.67
N TYR A 48 -9.85 7.00 -10.32
CA TYR A 48 -11.18 6.52 -10.66
C TYR A 48 -11.10 5.43 -11.75
N PRO A 49 -11.99 4.41 -11.72
CA PRO A 49 -11.93 3.29 -12.66
C PRO A 49 -11.95 3.64 -14.16
N HIS A 50 -12.47 4.81 -14.54
CA HIS A 50 -12.56 5.25 -15.93
C HIS A 50 -11.30 6.00 -16.41
N ASP A 51 -10.50 6.51 -15.47
CA ASP A 51 -9.25 7.24 -15.72
C ASP A 51 -8.01 6.38 -15.39
N ALA A 52 -8.22 5.12 -15.03
CA ALA A 52 -7.19 4.28 -14.45
C ALA A 52 -6.06 3.98 -15.43
N VAL A 53 -4.83 4.32 -15.01
CA VAL A 53 -3.58 3.93 -15.65
C VAL A 53 -2.63 3.43 -14.55
N PRO A 54 -2.18 2.16 -14.60
CA PRO A 54 -2.53 1.15 -15.59
C PRO A 54 -4.00 0.75 -15.57
N GLY A 55 -4.53 0.41 -16.75
CA GLY A 55 -5.86 -0.15 -16.93
C GLY A 55 -5.97 -1.62 -16.51
N PRO A 56 -7.06 -2.31 -16.89
CA PRO A 56 -8.13 -1.81 -17.74
C PRO A 56 -8.98 -0.75 -17.06
N ALA A 57 -9.24 0.33 -17.78
CA ALA A 57 -10.26 1.31 -17.40
C ALA A 57 -11.66 0.80 -17.76
N ILE A 58 -12.66 1.12 -16.94
CA ILE A 58 -14.04 0.71 -17.15
C ILE A 58 -15.02 1.86 -16.93
N GLU A 59 -16.18 1.78 -17.59
CA GLU A 59 -17.30 2.67 -17.31
C GLU A 59 -18.08 2.26 -16.06
N TRP A 60 -17.50 2.53 -14.90
CA TRP A 60 -18.11 2.19 -13.61
C TRP A 60 -19.36 3.04 -13.28
N ARG A 61 -19.52 4.23 -13.88
CA ARG A 61 -20.60 5.16 -13.49
C ARG A 61 -21.95 4.66 -13.96
N GLN A 62 -22.01 3.92 -15.07
CA GLN A 62 -23.26 3.26 -15.49
C GLN A 62 -23.73 2.24 -14.45
N GLU A 63 -22.82 1.47 -13.85
CA GLU A 63 -23.16 0.55 -12.76
C GLU A 63 -23.64 1.29 -11.50
N ALA A 64 -22.99 2.41 -11.17
CA ALA A 64 -23.42 3.25 -10.06
C ALA A 64 -24.83 3.84 -10.30
N VAL A 65 -25.11 4.31 -11.51
CA VAL A 65 -26.45 4.80 -11.89
C VAL A 65 -27.48 3.68 -11.82
N ARG A 66 -27.17 2.46 -12.29
CA ARG A 66 -28.07 1.30 -12.15
C ARG A 66 -28.35 0.98 -10.67
N PHE A 67 -27.34 1.07 -9.81
CA PHE A 67 -27.50 0.89 -8.37
C PHE A 67 -28.39 1.96 -7.75
N TRP A 68 -28.14 3.23 -8.08
CA TRP A 68 -28.92 4.35 -7.56
C TRP A 68 -30.36 4.36 -8.10
N ASP A 69 -30.59 3.99 -9.36
CA ASP A 69 -31.92 3.88 -9.93
C ASP A 69 -32.76 2.80 -9.21
N GLN A 70 -32.12 1.69 -8.78
CA GLN A 70 -32.75 0.67 -7.93
C GLN A 70 -33.22 1.26 -6.59
N TRP A 71 -32.32 1.90 -5.86
CA TRP A 71 -32.58 2.25 -4.45
C TRP A 71 -33.19 3.64 -4.25
N LEU A 72 -32.93 4.58 -5.16
CA LEU A 72 -33.42 5.97 -5.07
C LEU A 72 -34.65 6.22 -5.95
N LYS A 73 -34.82 5.48 -7.06
CA LYS A 73 -35.96 5.64 -7.98
C LYS A 73 -36.92 4.45 -7.98
N GLY A 74 -36.62 3.37 -7.25
CA GLY A 74 -37.47 2.17 -7.18
C GLY A 74 -37.59 1.40 -8.50
N ARG A 75 -36.64 1.58 -9.43
CA ARG A 75 -36.64 0.89 -10.72
C ARG A 75 -35.96 -0.47 -10.58
N ASN A 76 -36.56 -1.56 -11.05
CA ASN A 76 -35.83 -2.83 -11.09
C ASN A 76 -34.76 -2.80 -12.19
N THR A 77 -33.48 -2.63 -11.82
CA THR A 77 -32.34 -2.60 -12.77
C THR A 77 -31.63 -3.95 -12.89
N GLY A 78 -32.04 -4.97 -12.14
CA GLY A 78 -31.41 -6.29 -12.07
C GLY A 78 -30.04 -6.34 -11.39
N ILE A 79 -29.49 -5.20 -10.96
CA ILE A 79 -28.10 -5.12 -10.42
C ILE A 79 -27.87 -5.97 -9.16
N MET A 80 -28.94 -6.20 -8.39
CA MET A 80 -28.88 -7.02 -7.17
C MET A 80 -29.05 -8.53 -7.44
N ASP A 81 -29.43 -8.93 -8.65
CA ASP A 81 -29.52 -10.32 -9.08
C ASP A 81 -28.18 -10.85 -9.62
N GLU A 82 -27.27 -9.93 -9.95
CA GLU A 82 -25.90 -10.21 -10.37
C GLU A 82 -24.97 -10.56 -9.18
N PRO A 83 -23.77 -11.12 -9.42
CA PRO A 83 -22.82 -11.47 -8.36
C PRO A 83 -22.53 -10.32 -7.40
N ARG A 84 -22.47 -10.63 -6.10
CA ARG A 84 -22.33 -9.64 -5.01
C ARG A 84 -21.07 -8.80 -5.13
N VAL A 85 -19.97 -9.41 -5.58
CA VAL A 85 -18.72 -8.71 -5.85
C VAL A 85 -18.18 -9.11 -7.21
N THR A 86 -17.69 -8.14 -7.97
CA THR A 86 -16.91 -8.37 -9.19
C THR A 86 -15.46 -8.01 -8.89
N VAL A 87 -14.55 -8.94 -9.15
CA VAL A 87 -13.11 -8.77 -8.89
C VAL A 87 -12.33 -8.90 -10.19
N TYR A 88 -11.26 -8.13 -10.34
CA TYR A 88 -10.30 -8.33 -11.42
C TYR A 88 -9.19 -9.26 -10.94
N VAL A 89 -9.18 -10.50 -11.41
CA VAL A 89 -8.16 -11.49 -11.08
C VAL A 89 -6.89 -11.15 -11.86
N ARG A 90 -5.92 -10.54 -11.16
CA ARG A 90 -4.63 -10.15 -11.78
C ARG A 90 -3.78 -11.38 -12.12
N HIS A 91 -3.19 -11.37 -13.30
CA HIS A 91 -2.16 -12.32 -13.72
C HIS A 91 -0.78 -11.71 -13.57
N TYR A 92 0.25 -12.57 -13.63
CA TYR A 92 1.63 -12.11 -13.58
C TYR A 92 1.93 -11.07 -14.65
N HIS A 93 2.66 -10.04 -14.22
CA HIS A 93 3.42 -9.14 -15.07
C HIS A 93 4.80 -8.92 -14.44
N PRO A 94 5.83 -8.62 -15.25
CA PRO A 94 7.12 -8.21 -14.71
C PRO A 94 6.99 -6.89 -13.94
N PRO A 95 7.92 -6.61 -13.01
CA PRO A 95 7.87 -5.39 -12.23
C PRO A 95 8.22 -4.18 -13.11
N ASP A 96 7.21 -3.39 -13.47
CA ASP A 96 7.35 -2.21 -14.32
C ASP A 96 6.36 -1.12 -13.87
N PRO A 97 6.85 -0.01 -13.27
CA PRO A 97 6.00 1.09 -12.82
C PRO A 97 5.35 1.87 -13.99
N ASN A 98 5.76 1.62 -15.24
CA ASN A 98 5.22 2.29 -16.43
C ASN A 98 4.16 1.47 -17.18
N LEU A 99 3.74 0.34 -16.60
CA LEU A 99 2.68 -0.50 -17.17
C LEU A 99 1.47 0.35 -17.56
N LYS A 100 0.91 0.04 -18.73
CA LYS A 100 -0.30 0.70 -19.24
C LYS A 100 -1.56 -0.08 -18.95
N GLU A 101 -1.42 -1.39 -18.73
CA GLU A 101 -2.52 -2.29 -18.44
C GLU A 101 -2.02 -3.43 -17.56
N ILE A 102 -2.81 -3.78 -16.55
CA ILE A 102 -2.57 -4.95 -15.70
C ILE A 102 -3.22 -6.17 -16.34
N PRO A 103 -2.46 -7.23 -16.66
CA PRO A 103 -3.04 -8.44 -17.22
C PRO A 103 -3.95 -9.14 -16.20
N GLY A 104 -5.03 -9.74 -16.67
CA GLY A 104 -5.99 -10.42 -15.82
C GLY A 104 -7.37 -10.51 -16.47
N GLU A 105 -8.37 -10.85 -15.66
CA GLU A 105 -9.75 -10.99 -16.10
C GLU A 105 -10.77 -10.63 -15.01
N TRP A 106 -11.94 -10.16 -15.43
CA TRP A 106 -13.04 -9.87 -14.52
C TRP A 106 -13.81 -11.13 -14.16
N ARG A 107 -14.05 -11.35 -12.86
CA ARG A 107 -14.81 -12.50 -12.35
C ARG A 107 -15.85 -12.07 -11.32
N GLY A 108 -17.06 -12.60 -11.44
CA GLY A 108 -18.13 -12.42 -10.46
C GLY A 108 -18.09 -13.46 -9.35
N GLU A 109 -18.25 -13.03 -8.09
CA GLU A 109 -18.36 -13.89 -6.92
C GLU A 109 -19.63 -13.55 -6.12
N ASP A 110 -20.33 -14.59 -5.65
CA ASP A 110 -21.61 -14.42 -4.93
C ASP A 110 -21.42 -13.99 -3.47
N ALA A 111 -20.21 -14.12 -2.94
CA ALA A 111 -19.90 -13.87 -1.55
C ALA A 111 -18.45 -13.42 -1.37
N TRP A 112 -18.23 -12.71 -0.27
CA TRP A 112 -16.91 -12.35 0.22
C TRP A 112 -16.84 -12.64 1.73
N PRO A 113 -15.81 -13.34 2.22
CA PRO A 113 -14.78 -14.05 1.46
C PRO A 113 -15.38 -15.09 0.49
N VAL A 114 -14.62 -15.45 -0.55
CA VAL A 114 -15.08 -16.42 -1.54
C VAL A 114 -15.30 -17.78 -0.88
N ARG A 115 -16.47 -18.41 -1.11
CA ARG A 115 -16.90 -19.61 -0.38
C ARG A 115 -15.96 -20.81 -0.55
N ARG A 116 -15.32 -20.91 -1.71
CA ARG A 116 -14.39 -22.01 -2.05
C ARG A 116 -12.95 -21.72 -1.63
N THR A 117 -12.66 -20.62 -0.94
CA THR A 117 -11.31 -20.31 -0.47
C THR A 117 -10.79 -21.40 0.46
N GLN A 118 -9.56 -21.85 0.20
CA GLN A 118 -8.82 -22.80 1.01
C GLN A 118 -7.59 -22.08 1.60
N MET A 119 -7.47 -22.12 2.93
CA MET A 119 -6.30 -21.53 3.59
C MET A 119 -5.12 -22.48 3.47
N LYS A 120 -4.07 -22.04 2.78
CA LYS A 120 -2.82 -22.80 2.60
C LYS A 120 -1.71 -22.19 3.46
N THR A 121 -1.07 -23.00 4.28
CA THR A 121 0.06 -22.58 5.12
C THR A 121 1.38 -23.05 4.52
N LEU A 122 2.36 -22.14 4.46
CA LEU A 122 3.73 -22.41 4.06
C LEU A 122 4.68 -22.00 5.19
N TYR A 123 5.52 -22.92 5.65
CA TYR A 123 6.47 -22.73 6.75
C TYR A 123 7.84 -22.33 6.21
N ALA A 124 8.44 -21.32 6.84
CA ALA A 124 9.81 -20.92 6.60
C ALA A 124 10.79 -21.89 7.28
N ALA A 125 11.89 -22.21 6.61
CA ALA A 125 12.93 -23.11 7.08
C ALA A 125 14.32 -22.46 7.08
N GLY A 126 15.27 -23.06 7.82
CA GLY A 126 16.65 -22.56 7.97
C GLY A 126 17.48 -22.53 6.69
N ASP A 127 17.04 -23.23 5.65
CA ASP A 127 17.64 -23.19 4.31
C ASP A 127 17.00 -22.14 3.39
N HIS A 128 16.23 -21.20 3.95
CA HIS A 128 15.51 -20.16 3.23
C HIS A 128 14.41 -20.67 2.28
N THR A 129 13.86 -21.85 2.54
CA THR A 129 12.71 -22.37 1.79
C THR A 129 11.37 -22.09 2.48
N LEU A 130 10.30 -22.02 1.67
CA LEU A 130 8.89 -22.10 2.07
C LEU A 130 8.30 -23.44 1.63
N SER A 131 7.74 -24.21 2.56
CA SER A 131 7.13 -25.51 2.23
C SER A 131 5.85 -25.79 3.01
N GLY A 132 5.05 -26.77 2.57
CA GLY A 132 3.79 -27.12 3.24
C GLY A 132 3.94 -27.84 4.58
N ALA A 133 5.16 -28.22 4.96
CA ALA A 133 5.45 -28.92 6.21
C ALA A 133 6.49 -28.14 7.04
N PRO A 134 6.38 -28.15 8.38
CA PRO A 134 7.36 -27.49 9.22
C PRO A 134 8.70 -28.22 9.17
N ALA A 135 9.79 -27.45 9.06
CA ALA A 135 11.16 -27.96 9.14
C ALA A 135 11.63 -28.07 10.61
N LYS A 136 12.90 -28.41 10.83
CA LYS A 136 13.51 -28.32 12.17
C LYS A 136 13.51 -26.87 12.64
N PRO A 137 13.24 -26.61 13.94
CA PRO A 137 13.35 -25.27 14.49
C PRO A 137 14.73 -24.66 14.29
N ASP A 138 14.76 -23.38 13.94
CA ASP A 138 15.97 -22.58 13.75
C ASP A 138 15.65 -21.09 14.02
N LEU A 139 16.67 -20.22 13.94
CA LEU A 139 16.56 -18.80 14.22
C LEU A 139 17.36 -17.99 13.21
N HIS A 140 16.69 -17.12 12.47
CA HIS A 140 17.35 -16.12 11.63
C HIS A 140 17.36 -14.76 12.32
N ALA A 141 18.40 -13.96 12.04
CA ALA A 141 18.55 -12.62 12.58
C ALA A 141 18.77 -11.61 11.45
N LEU A 142 18.23 -10.40 11.63
CA LEU A 142 18.32 -9.30 10.68
C LEU A 142 18.77 -8.03 11.41
N LYS A 143 19.91 -7.49 10.99
CA LYS A 143 20.39 -6.19 11.47
C LYS A 143 19.49 -5.09 10.91
N TYR A 144 19.12 -4.13 11.76
CA TYR A 144 18.35 -2.97 11.34
C TYR A 144 19.18 -2.04 10.46
N VAL A 145 18.66 -1.73 9.27
CA VAL A 145 19.18 -0.69 8.36
C VAL A 145 18.03 0.29 8.14
N PRO A 146 17.98 1.39 8.90
CA PRO A 146 16.89 2.36 8.90
C PRO A 146 16.49 2.88 7.51
N SER A 147 17.46 3.03 6.61
CA SER A 147 17.26 3.49 5.24
C SER A 147 16.79 2.43 4.25
N ALA A 148 16.70 1.16 4.65
CA ALA A 148 16.27 0.11 3.75
C ALA A 148 14.80 0.25 3.33
N GLY A 149 14.48 -0.23 2.13
CA GLY A 149 13.13 -0.23 1.58
C GLY A 149 12.76 0.97 0.73
N ALA A 150 13.70 1.87 0.39
CA ALA A 150 13.47 2.98 -0.55
C ALA A 150 12.97 2.51 -1.92
N GLU A 151 13.29 1.26 -2.28
CA GLU A 151 12.90 0.57 -3.51
C GLU A 151 11.58 -0.23 -3.36
N ALA A 152 10.99 -0.28 -2.16
CA ALA A 152 9.71 -0.92 -1.86
C ALA A 152 8.49 -0.01 -2.11
N GLY A 153 8.73 1.18 -2.67
CA GLY A 153 7.69 2.17 -2.99
C GLY A 153 7.46 3.21 -1.90
N PHE A 154 6.77 4.29 -2.28
CA PHE A 154 6.44 5.40 -1.38
C PHE A 154 5.32 5.04 -0.39
N TRP A 155 4.39 4.20 -0.83
CA TRP A 155 3.24 3.72 -0.07
C TRP A 155 2.75 2.37 -0.66
N TRP A 156 1.81 1.71 0.00
CA TRP A 156 1.30 0.38 -0.41
C TRP A 156 0.38 0.38 -1.64
N GLY A 157 0.36 1.48 -2.41
CA GLY A 157 -0.66 1.79 -3.41
C GLY A 157 -0.15 2.16 -4.79
N GLU A 158 0.82 1.42 -5.37
CA GLU A 158 1.24 1.59 -6.77
C GLU A 158 1.79 0.29 -7.37
N VAL A 159 1.97 0.27 -8.69
CA VAL A 159 2.83 -0.71 -9.36
C VAL A 159 4.29 -0.36 -9.12
N LEU A 160 5.07 -1.34 -8.67
CA LEU A 160 6.43 -1.12 -8.20
C LEU A 160 7.48 -1.61 -9.20
N THR A 161 8.70 -1.09 -9.02
CA THR A 161 9.90 -1.64 -9.62
C THR A 161 10.24 -3.00 -9.01
N ASP A 162 11.25 -3.65 -9.59
CA ASP A 162 11.75 -4.94 -9.11
C ASP A 162 12.14 -4.86 -7.63
N GLN A 163 11.70 -5.84 -6.84
CA GLN A 163 11.88 -5.84 -5.40
C GLN A 163 13.23 -6.42 -4.92
N ARG A 164 14.06 -6.97 -5.81
CA ARG A 164 15.40 -7.48 -5.44
C ARG A 164 16.25 -6.51 -4.62
N PRO A 165 16.31 -5.19 -4.92
CA PRO A 165 17.06 -4.24 -4.10
C PRO A 165 16.54 -4.13 -2.67
N ALA A 166 15.23 -4.21 -2.46
CA ALA A 166 14.65 -4.20 -1.13
C ALA A 166 14.78 -5.57 -0.43
N ASP A 167 14.78 -6.66 -1.17
CA ASP A 167 15.02 -8.02 -0.65
C ASP A 167 16.45 -8.17 -0.08
N ALA A 168 17.43 -7.41 -0.59
CA ALA A 168 18.81 -7.42 -0.09
C ALA A 168 18.93 -7.01 1.39
N TYR A 169 17.90 -6.36 1.95
CA TYR A 169 17.80 -5.96 3.35
C TYR A 169 16.70 -6.70 4.11
N SER A 170 16.28 -7.87 3.59
CA SER A 170 15.20 -8.69 4.14
C SER A 170 15.69 -10.11 4.44
N LEU A 171 15.01 -10.81 5.36
CA LEU A 171 15.03 -12.26 5.41
C LEU A 171 14.06 -12.77 4.34
N VAL A 172 14.57 -13.57 3.41
CA VAL A 172 13.81 -14.02 2.23
C VAL A 172 13.64 -15.53 2.28
N TYR A 173 12.43 -16.00 1.96
CA TYR A 173 12.08 -17.42 1.92
C TYR A 173 11.26 -17.72 0.66
N ASP A 174 11.68 -18.72 -0.11
CA ASP A 174 11.08 -19.05 -1.41
C ASP A 174 10.50 -20.46 -1.44
N THR A 175 9.38 -20.65 -2.14
CA THR A 175 8.95 -21.99 -2.52
C THR A 175 9.88 -22.58 -3.59
N PRO A 176 9.85 -23.90 -3.81
CA PRO A 176 10.20 -24.46 -5.12
C PRO A 176 9.38 -23.79 -6.25
N PRO A 177 9.82 -23.89 -7.51
CA PRO A 177 8.98 -23.51 -8.64
C PRO A 177 7.65 -24.24 -8.56
N LEU A 178 6.55 -23.52 -8.80
CA LEU A 178 5.21 -24.09 -8.76
C LEU A 178 5.01 -25.12 -9.88
N ASP A 179 4.37 -26.24 -9.55
CA ASP A 179 4.04 -27.28 -10.54
C ASP A 179 2.79 -26.93 -11.37
N ALA A 180 1.96 -26.02 -10.88
CA ALA A 180 0.74 -25.52 -11.53
C ALA A 180 0.45 -24.08 -11.08
N ASP A 181 -0.41 -23.39 -11.83
CA ASP A 181 -0.86 -22.05 -11.47
C ASP A 181 -1.54 -22.06 -10.09
N LEU A 182 -1.27 -21.03 -9.29
CA LEU A 182 -1.85 -20.85 -7.97
C LEU A 182 -2.52 -19.49 -7.87
N GLU A 183 -3.84 -19.49 -7.77
CA GLU A 183 -4.62 -18.27 -7.55
C GLU A 183 -4.79 -17.99 -6.06
N ILE A 184 -4.57 -16.73 -5.66
CA ILE A 184 -5.00 -16.20 -4.37
C ILE A 184 -5.98 -15.05 -4.57
N LEU A 185 -6.98 -14.98 -3.68
CA LEU A 185 -7.90 -13.85 -3.59
C LEU A 185 -8.33 -13.66 -2.13
N GLY A 186 -7.93 -12.54 -1.53
CA GLY A 186 -8.20 -12.22 -0.13
C GLY A 186 -7.03 -11.52 0.54
N MET A 187 -6.91 -11.67 1.86
CA MET A 187 -5.86 -11.07 2.69
C MET A 187 -4.89 -12.16 3.18
N PRO A 188 -3.69 -12.30 2.56
CA PRO A 188 -2.65 -13.17 3.09
C PRO A 188 -2.20 -12.75 4.49
N LYS A 189 -1.64 -13.68 5.27
CA LYS A 189 -1.11 -13.40 6.60
C LYS A 189 0.30 -13.94 6.75
N ALA A 190 1.20 -13.15 7.33
CA ALA A 190 2.48 -13.65 7.82
C ALA A 190 2.43 -13.76 9.35
N LEU A 191 2.58 -14.98 9.85
CA LEU A 191 2.67 -15.26 11.28
C LEU A 191 4.15 -15.37 11.64
N LEU A 192 4.64 -14.43 12.44
CA LEU A 192 6.05 -14.16 12.68
C LEU A 192 6.34 -14.20 14.19
N PRO A 193 6.77 -15.35 14.73
CA PRO A 193 7.30 -15.40 16.09
C PRO A 193 8.66 -14.71 16.09
N ALA A 194 8.69 -13.48 16.58
CA ALA A 194 9.85 -12.60 16.45
C ALA A 194 10.20 -11.89 17.76
N SER A 195 11.46 -11.49 17.87
CA SER A 195 11.97 -10.68 18.98
C SER A 195 12.88 -9.58 18.45
N ALA A 196 13.15 -8.58 19.28
CA ALA A 196 14.11 -7.53 18.99
C ALA A 196 15.03 -7.29 20.18
N THR A 197 16.24 -6.78 19.94
CA THR A 197 17.16 -6.35 21.00
C THR A 197 16.81 -4.97 21.58
N ALA A 198 15.76 -4.32 21.06
CA ALA A 198 15.30 -2.98 21.45
C ALA A 198 13.82 -3.01 21.83
N PRO A 199 13.34 -2.03 22.64
CA PRO A 199 11.94 -1.99 23.07
C PRO A 199 10.97 -1.56 21.97
N LEU A 200 11.45 -0.96 20.88
CA LEU A 200 10.64 -0.57 19.72
C LEU A 200 11.25 -1.16 18.45
N ALA A 201 10.44 -1.92 17.72
CA ALA A 201 10.80 -2.50 16.44
C ALA A 201 9.55 -2.67 15.58
N ASN A 202 9.73 -2.58 14.27
CA ASN A 202 8.69 -2.82 13.27
C ASN A 202 9.04 -4.08 12.47
N TRP A 203 8.02 -4.79 11.99
CA TRP A 203 8.16 -5.91 11.07
C TRP A 203 7.29 -5.68 9.85
N PHE A 204 7.87 -5.87 8.67
CA PHE A 204 7.19 -5.75 7.40
C PHE A 204 7.28 -7.07 6.67
N ALA A 205 6.14 -7.56 6.19
CA ALA A 205 6.06 -8.78 5.42
C ALA A 205 5.56 -8.44 4.01
N ARG A 206 6.27 -8.93 3.00
CA ARG A 206 5.90 -8.78 1.59
C ARG A 206 5.78 -10.15 0.95
N LEU A 207 4.68 -10.33 0.22
CA LEU A 207 4.47 -11.48 -0.66
C LEU A 207 4.78 -11.05 -2.08
N SER A 208 5.69 -11.76 -2.74
CA SER A 208 6.12 -11.49 -4.10
C SER A 208 6.06 -12.72 -4.99
N ASP A 209 5.93 -12.47 -6.29
CA ASP A 209 6.03 -13.45 -7.37
C ASP A 209 7.44 -13.37 -7.97
N VAL A 210 8.19 -14.47 -7.90
CA VAL A 210 9.53 -14.59 -8.48
C VAL A 210 9.44 -15.36 -9.79
N ALA A 211 9.73 -14.68 -10.89
CA ALA A 211 9.71 -15.27 -12.22
C ALA A 211 10.95 -16.15 -12.48
N PRO A 212 10.91 -17.05 -13.49
CA PRO A 212 12.04 -17.90 -13.86
C PRO A 212 13.33 -17.15 -14.21
N ASP A 213 13.22 -15.89 -14.67
CA ASP A 213 14.35 -15.00 -14.95
C ASP A 213 14.94 -14.33 -13.69
N GLY A 214 14.30 -14.52 -12.53
CA GLY A 214 14.69 -13.97 -11.24
C GLY A 214 14.14 -12.57 -10.95
N SER A 215 13.32 -11.97 -11.83
CA SER A 215 12.60 -10.74 -11.52
C SER A 215 11.58 -10.96 -10.40
N VAL A 216 11.39 -9.95 -9.55
CA VAL A 216 10.53 -10.04 -8.37
C VAL A 216 9.45 -8.95 -8.42
N THR A 217 8.20 -9.38 -8.62
CA THR A 217 7.01 -8.52 -8.60
C THR A 217 6.34 -8.59 -7.24
N GLN A 218 6.15 -7.45 -6.57
CA GLN A 218 5.39 -7.43 -5.31
C GLN A 218 3.90 -7.65 -5.56
N VAL A 219 3.31 -8.62 -4.86
CA VAL A 219 1.87 -8.94 -4.97
C VAL A 219 1.07 -8.18 -3.91
N THR A 220 1.54 -8.21 -2.66
CA THR A 220 0.98 -7.47 -1.52
C THR A 220 2.00 -7.42 -0.37
N GLY A 221 1.70 -6.64 0.65
CA GLY A 221 2.50 -6.56 1.88
C GLY A 221 1.77 -5.77 2.95
N ALA A 222 2.33 -5.73 4.15
CA ALA A 222 1.92 -4.86 5.24
C ALA A 222 3.04 -4.75 6.29
N GLY A 223 2.84 -3.86 7.25
CA GLY A 223 3.71 -3.69 8.41
C GLY A 223 2.95 -3.78 9.73
N LEU A 224 3.66 -4.15 10.77
CA LEU A 224 3.19 -4.12 12.15
C LEU A 224 4.29 -3.51 13.05
N SER A 225 3.91 -2.53 13.87
CA SER A 225 4.74 -2.13 15.00
C SER A 225 4.61 -3.17 16.11
N GLY A 226 5.74 -3.66 16.62
CA GLY A 226 5.73 -4.57 17.76
C GLY A 226 5.10 -3.97 19.00
N ALA A 227 5.12 -2.64 19.13
CA ALA A 227 4.45 -1.96 20.23
C ALA A 227 2.92 -2.04 20.11
N GLN A 228 2.41 -2.07 18.87
CA GLN A 228 0.97 -2.10 18.56
C GLN A 228 0.41 -3.52 18.40
N ARG A 229 1.24 -4.57 18.58
CA ARG A 229 0.88 -6.00 18.40
C ARG A 229 -0.46 -6.43 19.02
N ASP A 230 -0.82 -5.82 20.15
CA ASP A 230 -2.05 -6.14 20.91
C ASP A 230 -3.12 -5.04 20.78
N SER A 231 -2.72 -3.79 20.48
CA SER A 231 -3.61 -2.62 20.41
C SER A 231 -2.93 -1.42 19.76
N ASP A 232 -3.58 -0.85 18.74
CA ASP A 232 -3.15 0.42 18.13
C ASP A 232 -3.36 1.62 19.06
N GLU A 233 -4.38 1.56 19.92
CA GLU A 233 -4.76 2.65 20.85
C GLU A 233 -3.93 2.63 22.14
N ASN A 234 -3.39 1.48 22.52
CA ASN A 234 -2.64 1.29 23.77
C ASN A 234 -1.32 0.55 23.49
N PRO A 235 -0.38 1.16 22.74
CA PRO A 235 0.88 0.51 22.40
C PRO A 235 1.72 0.23 23.65
N LYS A 236 2.42 -0.90 23.67
CA LYS A 236 3.29 -1.33 24.77
C LYS A 236 4.66 -1.75 24.24
N PRO A 237 5.76 -1.25 24.80
CA PRO A 237 7.08 -1.62 24.34
C PRO A 237 7.29 -3.14 24.42
N LEU A 238 8.21 -3.62 23.58
CA LEU A 238 8.72 -4.97 23.66
C LEU A 238 9.68 -5.09 24.85
N GLU A 239 9.64 -6.22 25.54
CA GLU A 239 10.75 -6.68 26.36
C GLU A 239 11.87 -7.20 25.43
N PRO A 240 13.08 -6.62 25.45
CA PRO A 240 14.18 -7.07 24.60
C PRO A 240 14.48 -8.57 24.73
N GLY A 241 14.61 -9.26 23.61
CA GLY A 241 14.89 -10.70 23.53
C GLY A 241 13.68 -11.62 23.72
N LYS A 242 12.54 -11.12 24.22
CA LYS A 242 11.30 -11.91 24.33
C LYS A 242 10.67 -12.12 22.95
N VAL A 243 10.27 -13.36 22.66
CA VAL A 243 9.59 -13.72 21.41
C VAL A 243 8.08 -13.43 21.53
N TYR A 244 7.54 -12.75 20.54
CA TYR A 244 6.13 -12.42 20.41
C TYR A 244 5.55 -13.07 19.15
N PRO A 245 4.34 -13.65 19.19
CA PRO A 245 3.67 -14.21 18.02
C PRO A 245 3.01 -13.09 17.21
N LEU A 246 3.77 -12.41 16.36
CA LEU A 246 3.26 -11.29 15.58
C LEU A 246 2.43 -11.80 14.39
N GLU A 247 1.28 -11.18 14.14
CA GLU A 247 0.44 -11.45 12.97
C GLU A 247 0.40 -10.21 12.07
N VAL A 248 1.01 -10.31 10.89
CA VAL A 248 0.95 -9.28 9.86
C VAL A 248 -0.09 -9.71 8.83
N GLU A 249 -1.32 -9.18 8.96
CA GLU A 249 -2.35 -9.28 7.92
C GLU A 249 -1.96 -8.36 6.76
N MET A 250 -1.68 -8.95 5.60
CA MET A 250 -1.34 -8.21 4.39
C MET A 250 -2.61 -7.66 3.75
N HIS A 251 -2.45 -6.55 3.03
CA HIS A 251 -3.54 -5.94 2.30
C HIS A 251 -4.19 -6.89 1.29
N VAL A 252 -5.48 -6.67 1.02
CA VAL A 252 -6.26 -7.48 0.09
C VAL A 252 -5.60 -7.51 -1.30
N THR A 253 -5.61 -8.68 -1.92
CA THR A 253 -5.02 -8.87 -3.25
C THR A 253 -5.78 -9.94 -4.03
N SER A 254 -5.66 -9.86 -5.36
CA SER A 254 -5.87 -10.97 -6.28
C SER A 254 -4.55 -11.20 -7.03
N TRP A 255 -4.17 -12.46 -7.23
CA TRP A 255 -3.01 -12.78 -8.06
C TRP A 255 -3.04 -14.25 -8.49
N VAL A 256 -2.68 -14.52 -9.75
CA VAL A 256 -2.36 -15.86 -10.24
C VAL A 256 -0.86 -15.98 -10.38
N PHE A 257 -0.23 -16.77 -9.53
CA PHE A 257 1.16 -17.16 -9.66
C PHE A 257 1.28 -18.24 -10.75
N PRO A 258 2.00 -18.00 -11.85
CA PRO A 258 2.11 -18.98 -12.92
C PRO A 258 2.92 -20.22 -12.50
N ARG A 259 2.65 -21.35 -13.15
CA ARG A 259 3.54 -22.52 -13.12
C ARG A 259 4.98 -22.12 -13.42
N GLY A 260 5.93 -22.66 -12.66
CA GLY A 260 7.36 -22.38 -12.77
C GLY A 260 7.83 -21.14 -12.02
N HIS A 261 6.92 -20.28 -11.56
CA HIS A 261 7.26 -19.16 -10.66
C HIS A 261 7.39 -19.63 -9.22
N ARG A 262 7.89 -18.77 -8.32
CA ARG A 262 7.98 -19.05 -6.89
C ARG A 262 7.20 -18.01 -6.10
N LEU A 263 6.65 -18.42 -4.97
CA LEU A 263 6.19 -17.47 -3.96
C LEU A 263 7.36 -17.11 -3.06
N ARG A 264 7.52 -15.81 -2.81
CA ARG A 264 8.52 -15.28 -1.89
C ARG A 264 7.86 -14.58 -0.71
N LEU A 265 8.29 -14.93 0.49
CA LEU A 265 8.06 -14.13 1.70
C LEU A 265 9.34 -13.36 2.02
N SER A 266 9.26 -12.03 1.97
CA SER A 266 10.32 -11.15 2.44
C SER A 266 9.91 -10.51 3.77
N VAL A 267 10.69 -10.74 4.83
CA VAL A 267 10.51 -10.14 6.15
C VAL A 267 11.62 -9.12 6.39
N SER A 268 11.25 -7.86 6.58
CA SER A 268 12.19 -6.77 6.87
C SER A 268 11.78 -6.04 8.16
N ASN A 269 12.67 -5.18 8.65
CA ASN A 269 12.44 -4.37 9.85
C ASN A 269 12.51 -2.85 9.56
N ALA A 270 12.57 -2.46 8.28
CA ALA A 270 12.53 -1.08 7.81
C ALA A 270 11.86 -1.00 6.42
N VAL A 271 11.07 0.05 6.18
CA VAL A 271 10.56 0.43 4.85
C VAL A 271 10.57 1.95 4.74
N TRP A 272 11.75 2.53 4.55
CA TRP A 272 11.95 3.97 4.38
C TRP A 272 11.62 4.40 2.94
N PRO A 273 11.02 5.57 2.68
CA PRO A 273 10.50 6.56 3.63
C PRO A 273 9.03 6.35 4.02
N MET A 274 8.43 5.23 3.60
CA MET A 274 7.03 4.93 3.86
C MET A 274 6.71 4.93 5.36
N ILE A 275 7.61 4.37 6.18
CA ILE A 275 7.47 4.31 7.63
C ILE A 275 8.69 4.95 8.30
N TRP A 276 8.41 5.79 9.29
CA TRP A 276 9.43 6.47 10.07
C TRP A 276 10.27 5.47 10.89
N PRO A 277 11.61 5.61 10.95
CA PRO A 277 12.48 4.73 11.72
C PRO A 277 12.22 4.75 13.23
N THR A 278 12.35 3.57 13.86
CA THR A 278 12.39 3.50 15.34
C THR A 278 13.69 4.12 15.84
N PRO A 279 13.77 4.68 17.06
CA PRO A 279 14.96 5.42 17.51
C PRO A 279 16.20 4.57 17.79
N TYR A 280 16.11 3.24 17.76
CA TYR A 280 17.14 2.36 18.29
C TYR A 280 17.84 1.55 17.19
N PRO A 281 19.19 1.57 17.14
CA PRO A 281 19.94 0.52 16.48
C PRO A 281 19.59 -0.84 17.12
N MET A 282 19.26 -1.83 16.30
CA MET A 282 18.74 -3.11 16.80
C MET A 282 19.01 -4.26 15.85
N THR A 283 18.85 -5.47 16.37
CA THR A 283 18.73 -6.71 15.59
C THR A 283 17.39 -7.34 15.92
N THR A 284 16.64 -7.71 14.88
CA THR A 284 15.42 -8.51 15.03
C THR A 284 15.74 -9.97 14.76
N SER A 285 15.14 -10.88 15.52
CA SER A 285 15.25 -12.32 15.31
C SER A 285 13.90 -12.91 14.94
N LEU A 286 13.89 -13.90 14.05
CA LEU A 286 12.70 -14.60 13.57
C LEU A 286 12.87 -16.10 13.81
N ALA A 287 12.02 -16.66 14.66
CA ALA A 287 11.98 -18.11 14.87
C ALA A 287 11.32 -18.78 13.66
N ILE A 288 11.98 -19.79 13.11
CA ILE A 288 11.58 -20.52 11.91
C ILE A 288 11.59 -22.02 12.18
N GLY A 289 10.96 -22.80 11.30
CA GLY A 289 10.76 -24.23 11.54
C GLY A 289 9.86 -24.54 12.75
N GLY A 290 9.51 -25.82 12.92
CA GLY A 290 8.51 -26.26 13.87
C GLY A 290 7.10 -25.75 13.56
N GLU A 291 6.10 -26.31 14.24
CA GLU A 291 4.68 -25.98 14.03
C GLU A 291 4.33 -24.50 14.31
N GLN A 292 5.12 -23.85 15.17
CA GLN A 292 4.91 -22.47 15.60
C GLN A 292 5.89 -21.48 14.98
N GLY A 293 6.81 -21.92 14.10
CA GLY A 293 7.74 -21.02 13.42
C GLY A 293 7.06 -20.07 12.44
N ALA A 294 7.87 -19.18 11.84
CA ALA A 294 7.41 -18.23 10.85
C ALA A 294 6.74 -18.93 9.67
N ARG A 295 5.57 -18.44 9.27
CA ARG A 295 4.76 -19.05 8.22
C ARG A 295 3.87 -18.04 7.50
N LEU A 296 3.62 -18.32 6.23
CA LEU A 296 2.74 -17.57 5.35
C LEU A 296 1.43 -18.34 5.18
N VAL A 297 0.30 -17.67 5.40
CA VAL A 297 -1.06 -18.20 5.20
C VAL A 297 -1.70 -17.51 4.01
N LEU A 298 -2.13 -18.30 3.03
CA LEU A 298 -2.62 -17.83 1.74
C LEU A 298 -4.10 -18.19 1.55
N PRO A 299 -4.95 -17.22 1.13
CA PRO A 299 -6.34 -17.49 0.74
C PRO A 299 -6.38 -18.02 -0.70
N VAL A 300 -6.04 -19.29 -0.90
CA VAL A 300 -6.03 -19.93 -2.21
C VAL A 300 -7.46 -20.11 -2.70
N VAL A 301 -7.74 -19.75 -3.95
CA VAL A 301 -9.06 -19.95 -4.56
C VAL A 301 -8.92 -20.98 -5.68
N PRO A 302 -9.43 -22.21 -5.49
CA PRO A 302 -9.49 -23.20 -6.56
C PRO A 302 -10.26 -22.65 -7.76
N PHE A 303 -9.83 -23.03 -8.96
CA PHE A 303 -10.52 -22.66 -10.20
C PHE A 303 -11.95 -23.19 -10.20
N GLU A 304 -12.88 -22.33 -10.58
CA GLU A 304 -14.28 -22.65 -10.84
C GLU A 304 -14.78 -21.66 -11.88
N GLU A 305 -15.45 -22.16 -12.93
CA GLU A 305 -16.03 -21.28 -13.94
C GLU A 305 -17.08 -20.37 -13.29
N ARG A 306 -16.93 -19.07 -13.49
CA ARG A 306 -17.78 -18.05 -12.91
C ARG A 306 -18.18 -17.03 -13.97
N PRO A 307 -19.25 -16.25 -13.76
CA PRO A 307 -19.57 -15.18 -14.67
C PRO A 307 -18.38 -14.24 -14.85
N HIS A 308 -18.13 -13.83 -16.09
CA HIS A 308 -17.10 -12.86 -16.46
C HIS A 308 -17.80 -11.56 -16.88
N PRO A 309 -18.04 -10.61 -15.95
CA PRO A 309 -18.73 -9.38 -16.28
C PRO A 309 -17.97 -8.60 -17.35
N LYS A 310 -18.71 -8.08 -18.33
CA LYS A 310 -18.15 -7.24 -19.39
C LYS A 310 -18.58 -5.81 -19.13
N PHE A 311 -17.65 -5.01 -18.63
CA PHE A 311 -17.88 -3.58 -18.48
C PHE A 311 -17.74 -2.87 -19.83
N LEU A 312 -18.48 -1.78 -19.99
CA LEU A 312 -18.31 -0.91 -21.13
C LEU A 312 -16.95 -0.20 -21.04
N PRO A 313 -16.33 0.15 -22.19
CA PRO A 313 -15.18 1.04 -22.19
C PRO A 313 -15.57 2.39 -21.58
N PRO A 314 -14.62 3.11 -20.95
CA PRO A 314 -14.91 4.39 -20.32
C PRO A 314 -15.50 5.38 -21.34
N ASP A 315 -16.63 5.99 -20.99
CA ASP A 315 -17.19 7.11 -21.72
C ASP A 315 -16.49 8.39 -21.25
N LEU A 316 -15.35 8.69 -21.88
CA LEU A 316 -14.56 9.87 -21.57
C LEU A 316 -15.28 11.11 -22.10
N ALA A 317 -16.06 11.74 -21.23
CA ALA A 317 -16.63 13.04 -21.52
C ALA A 317 -15.49 14.05 -21.74
N PRO A 318 -15.54 14.88 -22.79
CA PRO A 318 -14.57 15.95 -22.94
C PRO A 318 -14.62 16.85 -21.71
N PRO A 319 -13.47 17.41 -21.28
CA PRO A 319 -13.48 18.36 -20.18
C PRO A 319 -14.41 19.54 -20.53
N PRO A 320 -15.02 20.19 -19.52
CA PRO A 320 -15.87 21.35 -19.76
C PRO A 320 -15.14 22.40 -20.64
N PRO A 321 -15.86 23.13 -21.52
CA PRO A 321 -15.23 24.12 -22.39
C PRO A 321 -14.33 25.09 -21.61
N GLY A 322 -13.08 25.22 -22.06
CA GLY A 322 -12.08 26.09 -21.42
C GLY A 322 -11.38 25.49 -20.19
N VAL A 323 -11.65 24.22 -19.85
CA VAL A 323 -10.92 23.48 -18.81
C VAL A 323 -9.87 22.58 -19.46
N ARG A 324 -8.61 22.67 -19.01
CA ARG A 324 -7.50 21.80 -19.48
C ARG A 324 -6.57 21.50 -18.31
N SER A 325 -6.23 20.24 -18.10
CA SER A 325 -5.25 19.84 -17.07
C SER A 325 -3.97 19.34 -17.73
N GLU A 326 -2.83 19.68 -17.12
CA GLU A 326 -1.48 19.31 -17.51
C GLU A 326 -0.71 18.86 -16.25
N GLY A 327 0.28 17.99 -16.38
CA GLY A 327 1.10 17.51 -15.25
C GLY A 327 1.18 16.00 -15.15
N GLY A 328 1.92 15.52 -14.15
CA GLY A 328 2.16 14.11 -13.89
C GLY A 328 1.41 13.57 -12.66
N THR A 329 1.41 12.26 -12.50
CA THR A 329 0.97 11.60 -11.28
C THR A 329 1.99 11.81 -10.17
N TRP A 330 1.54 11.95 -8.92
CA TRP A 330 2.41 11.96 -7.75
C TRP A 330 2.97 10.56 -7.48
N PRO A 331 4.20 10.44 -6.95
CA PRO A 331 5.13 11.50 -6.54
C PRO A 331 5.97 12.08 -7.70
N GLY A 332 5.66 11.77 -8.95
CA GLY A 332 6.42 12.24 -10.11
C GLY A 332 7.80 11.59 -10.19
N GLU A 333 8.85 12.41 -10.21
CA GLU A 333 10.22 11.89 -10.17
C GLU A 333 10.54 11.33 -8.78
N TRP A 334 11.14 10.14 -8.71
CA TRP A 334 11.58 9.51 -7.47
C TRP A 334 13.07 9.18 -7.51
N ARG A 335 13.86 9.74 -6.59
CA ARG A 335 15.31 9.48 -6.51
C ARG A 335 15.71 9.05 -5.11
N ALA A 336 16.36 7.89 -5.00
CA ALA A 336 17.04 7.44 -3.80
C ALA A 336 18.56 7.52 -4.01
N THR A 337 19.29 8.15 -3.08
CA THR A 337 20.75 8.26 -3.09
C THR A 337 21.29 7.77 -1.75
N ARG A 338 22.29 6.88 -1.80
CA ARG A 338 22.95 6.30 -0.61
C ARG A 338 24.39 6.78 -0.52
N ASP A 339 24.77 7.43 0.59
CA ASP A 339 26.16 7.77 0.91
C ASP A 339 26.75 6.64 1.75
N GLN A 340 27.58 5.80 1.12
CA GLN A 340 28.18 4.64 1.80
C GLN A 340 29.22 5.03 2.85
N VAL A 341 29.87 6.20 2.74
CA VAL A 341 30.88 6.63 3.71
C VAL A 341 30.19 7.17 4.95
N ARG A 342 29.11 7.94 4.78
CA ARG A 342 28.32 8.49 5.89
C ARG A 342 27.23 7.56 6.40
N GLN A 343 27.00 6.43 5.73
CA GLN A 343 25.93 5.48 6.05
C GLN A 343 24.56 6.18 6.15
N SER A 344 24.25 7.03 5.17
CA SER A 344 23.00 7.78 5.13
C SER A 344 22.32 7.65 3.77
N THR A 345 21.00 7.81 3.78
CA THR A 345 20.17 7.74 2.57
C THR A 345 19.27 8.95 2.48
N ARG A 346 19.25 9.54 1.28
CA ARG A 346 18.35 10.62 0.89
C ARG A 346 17.36 10.11 -0.15
N VAL A 347 16.08 10.26 0.11
CA VAL A 347 15.01 10.04 -0.87
C VAL A 347 14.40 11.40 -1.20
N ALA A 348 14.25 11.71 -2.48
CA ALA A 348 13.61 12.95 -2.91
C ALA A 348 12.65 12.69 -4.05
N TRP A 349 11.53 13.41 -4.02
CA TRP A 349 10.59 13.42 -5.12
C TRP A 349 10.08 14.81 -5.42
N HIS A 350 9.67 15.00 -6.67
CA HIS A 350 9.11 16.25 -7.18
C HIS A 350 7.99 15.94 -8.17
N GLY A 351 6.88 16.64 -7.99
CA GLY A 351 5.76 16.59 -8.92
C GLY A 351 5.15 17.97 -9.12
N SER A 352 4.52 18.14 -10.26
CA SER A 352 3.78 19.36 -10.58
C SER A 352 2.57 19.06 -11.45
N ASN A 353 1.55 19.88 -11.30
CA ASN A 353 0.36 19.88 -12.13
C ASN A 353 -0.16 21.30 -12.34
N ALA A 354 -1.02 21.46 -13.34
CA ALA A 354 -1.73 22.69 -13.58
C ALA A 354 -3.11 22.39 -14.17
N THR A 355 -4.09 23.20 -13.80
CA THR A 355 -5.42 23.18 -14.44
C THR A 355 -5.79 24.59 -14.89
N GLN A 356 -6.00 24.74 -16.19
CA GLN A 356 -6.61 25.90 -16.81
C GLN A 356 -8.13 25.83 -16.63
N PHE A 357 -8.74 26.95 -16.29
CA PHE A 357 -10.17 27.19 -16.23
C PHE A 357 -10.55 28.43 -17.07
N PRO A 358 -11.84 28.65 -17.38
CA PRO A 358 -12.27 29.88 -18.05
C PRO A 358 -11.96 31.17 -17.27
N TRP A 359 -11.89 31.08 -15.94
CA TRP A 359 -11.66 32.23 -15.05
C TRP A 359 -10.19 32.44 -14.67
N GLY A 360 -9.30 31.50 -15.01
CA GLY A 360 -7.90 31.56 -14.56
C GLY A 360 -7.19 30.22 -14.67
N ARG A 361 -5.99 30.14 -14.09
CA ARG A 361 -5.17 28.92 -14.06
C ARG A 361 -4.76 28.62 -12.63
N GLU A 362 -4.86 27.36 -12.24
CA GLU A 362 -4.31 26.82 -11.01
C GLU A 362 -3.04 26.03 -11.32
N THR A 363 -2.01 26.18 -10.50
CA THR A 363 -0.76 25.41 -10.59
C THR A 363 -0.40 24.86 -9.22
N GLN A 364 0.19 23.67 -9.19
CA GLN A 364 0.75 23.06 -8.00
C GLN A 364 2.14 22.53 -8.31
N ASP A 365 3.10 22.85 -7.46
CA ASP A 365 4.45 22.30 -7.47
C ASP A 365 4.77 21.82 -6.06
N GLU A 366 5.18 20.57 -5.91
CA GLU A 366 5.49 20.00 -4.60
C GLU A 366 6.77 19.16 -4.67
N GLN A 367 7.63 19.37 -3.69
CA GLN A 367 8.87 18.64 -3.52
C GLN A 367 8.97 18.14 -2.09
N MET A 368 9.37 16.88 -1.93
CA MET A 368 9.73 16.34 -0.63
C MET A 368 11.12 15.72 -0.64
N THR A 369 11.84 15.88 0.47
CA THR A 369 13.13 15.27 0.74
C THR A 369 13.09 14.58 2.09
N TYR A 370 13.54 13.34 2.13
CA TYR A 370 13.62 12.48 3.32
C TYR A 370 15.08 12.11 3.53
N GLU A 371 15.61 12.25 4.75
CA GLU A 371 16.96 11.83 5.10
C GLU A 371 16.99 11.03 6.40
N VAL A 372 17.78 9.95 6.41
CA VAL A 372 18.01 9.10 7.57
C VAL A 372 19.46 8.62 7.59
N ALA A 373 20.04 8.52 8.79
CA ALA A 373 21.34 7.88 9.03
C ALA A 373 21.15 6.48 9.62
N ASP A 374 21.86 5.49 9.06
CA ASP A 374 21.71 4.09 9.47
C ASP A 374 22.32 3.79 10.85
N ASP A 375 23.31 4.57 11.27
CA ASP A 375 23.98 4.45 12.57
C ASP A 375 23.26 5.22 13.69
N ASN A 376 22.38 6.17 13.34
CA ASN A 376 21.62 6.97 14.28
C ASN A 376 20.18 7.20 13.81
N PRO A 377 19.33 6.15 13.82
CA PRO A 377 17.96 6.24 13.31
C PRO A 377 17.05 7.21 14.07
N ALA A 378 17.41 7.53 15.31
CA ALA A 378 16.72 8.54 16.09
C ALA A 378 16.66 9.89 15.36
N VAL A 379 17.68 10.22 14.57
CA VAL A 379 17.79 11.46 13.79
C VAL A 379 17.41 11.19 12.34
N SER A 380 16.13 11.41 12.04
CA SER A 380 15.57 11.36 10.70
C SER A 380 14.90 12.70 10.38
N THR A 381 14.86 13.09 9.11
CA THR A 381 14.27 14.37 8.69
C THR A 381 13.44 14.21 7.43
N VAL A 382 12.43 15.07 7.31
CA VAL A 382 11.62 15.27 6.12
C VAL A 382 11.42 16.76 5.94
N ARG A 383 11.68 17.23 4.74
CA ARG A 383 11.41 18.60 4.30
C ARG A 383 10.46 18.56 3.12
N GLY A 384 9.35 19.27 3.23
CA GLY A 384 8.37 19.44 2.18
C GLY A 384 8.25 20.91 1.78
N GLU A 385 8.22 21.17 0.49
CA GLU A 385 7.95 22.49 -0.08
C GLU A 385 6.80 22.35 -1.07
N ILE A 386 5.80 23.22 -0.96
CA ILE A 386 4.64 23.23 -1.84
C ILE A 386 4.34 24.66 -2.27
N GLU A 387 4.15 24.87 -3.56
CA GLU A 387 3.65 26.11 -4.13
C GLU A 387 2.32 25.85 -4.85
N THR A 388 1.30 26.61 -4.48
CA THR A 388 0.02 26.64 -5.20
C THR A 388 -0.18 28.03 -5.79
N GLY A 389 -0.27 28.12 -7.10
CA GLY A 389 -0.54 29.37 -7.84
C GLY A 389 -1.99 29.42 -8.31
N ILE A 390 -2.67 30.54 -8.08
CA ILE A 390 -3.98 30.86 -8.64
C ILE A 390 -3.82 32.14 -9.47
N HIS A 391 -3.75 31.97 -10.79
CA HIS A 391 -3.58 33.02 -11.77
C HIS A 391 -4.95 33.47 -12.28
N LEU A 392 -5.39 34.65 -11.86
CA LEU A 392 -6.62 35.29 -12.29
C LEU A 392 -6.31 36.41 -13.30
N ALA A 393 -7.33 36.95 -13.95
CA ALA A 393 -7.16 38.01 -14.94
C ALA A 393 -6.53 39.29 -14.37
N ASP A 394 -6.79 39.61 -13.10
CA ASP A 394 -6.39 40.85 -12.44
C ASP A 394 -5.28 40.68 -11.40
N ARG A 395 -4.96 39.43 -11.02
CA ARG A 395 -4.01 39.14 -9.94
C ARG A 395 -3.48 37.70 -9.97
N VAL A 396 -2.35 37.49 -9.34
CA VAL A 396 -1.84 36.15 -8.99
C VAL A 396 -1.84 35.99 -7.49
N LEU A 397 -2.43 34.90 -7.00
CA LEU A 397 -2.31 34.48 -5.61
C LEU A 397 -1.36 33.28 -5.54
N THR A 398 -0.32 33.37 -4.73
CA THR A 398 0.62 32.26 -4.52
C THR A 398 0.57 31.85 -3.05
N LEU A 399 0.22 30.61 -2.78
CA LEU A 399 0.36 30.00 -1.46
C LEU A 399 1.64 29.15 -1.47
N HIS A 400 2.66 29.61 -0.75
CA HIS A 400 3.91 28.87 -0.56
C HIS A 400 3.94 28.27 0.85
N GLY A 401 4.12 26.97 0.94
CA GLY A 401 4.24 26.20 2.17
C GLY A 401 5.61 25.54 2.27
N VAL A 402 6.24 25.65 3.45
CA VAL A 402 7.42 24.89 3.82
C VAL A 402 7.10 24.13 5.11
N VAL A 403 7.44 22.86 5.15
CA VAL A 403 7.33 21.98 6.31
C VAL A 403 8.68 21.34 6.56
N ASP A 404 9.13 21.37 7.81
CA ASP A 404 10.24 20.56 8.29
C ASP A 404 9.74 19.66 9.42
N PHE A 405 9.95 18.37 9.29
CA PHE A 405 9.64 17.36 10.28
C PHE A 405 10.90 16.57 10.59
N LYS A 406 11.28 16.47 11.85
CA LYS A 406 12.49 15.72 12.27
C LYS A 406 12.28 15.02 13.59
N SER A 407 13.14 14.08 13.93
CA SER A 407 13.08 13.37 15.21
C SER A 407 14.41 13.35 15.95
N ASP A 408 14.35 13.08 17.25
CA ASP A 408 15.43 12.53 18.06
C ASP A 408 14.93 11.30 18.83
N ALA A 409 15.67 10.83 19.85
CA ALA A 409 15.33 9.61 20.58
C ALA A 409 13.99 9.68 21.34
N THR A 410 13.51 10.88 21.67
CA THR A 410 12.34 11.07 22.56
C THR A 410 11.24 11.90 21.95
N SER A 411 11.50 12.65 20.89
CA SER A 411 10.55 13.62 20.34
C SER A 411 10.60 13.71 18.82
N PHE A 412 9.47 14.11 18.24
CA PHE A 412 9.36 14.66 16.91
C PHE A 412 9.21 16.18 16.99
N TYR A 413 9.77 16.87 16.01
CA TYR A 413 9.73 18.31 15.88
C TYR A 413 9.11 18.63 14.53
N TYR A 414 7.95 19.27 14.56
CA TYR A 414 7.24 19.73 13.38
C TYR A 414 7.33 21.25 13.32
N THR A 415 7.75 21.79 12.19
CA THR A 415 7.69 23.23 11.92
C THR A 415 7.05 23.45 10.57
N TYR A 416 6.27 24.52 10.45
CA TYR A 416 5.68 24.91 9.18
C TYR A 416 5.71 26.42 9.02
N LYS A 417 5.80 26.85 7.76
CA LYS A 417 5.61 28.22 7.33
C LYS A 417 4.71 28.24 6.11
N ARG A 418 3.65 29.04 6.12
CA ARG A 418 2.75 29.27 4.99
C ARG A 418 2.71 30.77 4.69
N THR A 419 2.98 31.11 3.45
CA THR A 419 3.04 32.49 2.96
C THR A 419 2.05 32.64 1.83
N LEU A 420 1.10 33.57 1.96
CA LEU A 420 0.20 33.97 0.89
C LEU A 420 0.71 35.27 0.29
N LEU A 421 1.00 35.23 -1.01
CA LEU A 421 1.41 36.37 -1.81
C LEU A 421 0.27 36.78 -2.74
N LYS A 422 0.12 38.09 -2.94
CA LYS A 422 -0.67 38.68 -4.02
C LYS A 422 0.28 39.47 -4.92
N ASP A 423 0.37 39.10 -6.19
CA ASP A 423 1.23 39.74 -7.19
C ASP A 423 2.69 39.84 -6.71
N GLY A 424 3.20 38.75 -6.12
CA GLY A 424 4.55 38.65 -5.56
C GLY A 424 4.76 39.38 -4.22
N LYS A 425 3.75 40.06 -3.67
CA LYS A 425 3.83 40.73 -2.36
C LYS A 425 3.16 39.90 -1.29
N VAL A 426 3.85 39.66 -0.17
CA VAL A 426 3.29 38.94 0.97
C VAL A 426 2.10 39.73 1.53
N ILE A 427 0.93 39.09 1.59
CA ILE A 427 -0.29 39.65 2.19
C ILE A 427 -0.68 38.93 3.48
N ARG A 428 -0.20 37.70 3.68
CA ARG A 428 -0.40 36.96 4.93
C ARG A 428 0.72 35.94 5.12
N GLU A 429 1.14 35.78 6.36
CA GLU A 429 2.07 34.73 6.76
C GLU A 429 1.55 34.03 8.02
N LYS A 430 1.76 32.72 8.12
CA LYS A 430 1.51 31.95 9.33
C LYS A 430 2.61 30.91 9.48
N SER A 431 3.23 30.87 10.64
CA SER A 431 4.18 29.83 11.01
C SER A 431 3.79 29.20 12.34
N GLY A 432 4.32 28.01 12.58
CA GLY A 432 4.15 27.33 13.85
C GLY A 432 5.24 26.28 14.03
N ASN A 433 5.43 25.89 15.28
CA ASN A 433 6.22 24.74 15.64
C ASN A 433 5.46 23.93 16.68
N GLU A 434 5.70 22.64 16.68
CA GLU A 434 5.14 21.68 17.62
C GLU A 434 6.20 20.64 17.96
N THR A 435 6.28 20.28 19.24
CA THR A 435 7.09 19.16 19.72
C THR A 435 6.13 18.07 20.19
N ILE A 436 6.26 16.90 19.58
CA ILE A 436 5.39 15.75 19.82
C ILE A 436 6.25 14.66 20.48
N PRO A 437 5.90 14.16 21.67
CA PRO A 437 6.62 13.04 22.28
C PRO A 437 6.60 11.79 21.38
N ARG A 438 7.67 11.01 21.42
CA ARG A 438 7.79 9.74 20.71
C ARG A 438 7.15 8.62 21.55
N ASP A 439 5.82 8.60 21.53
CA ASP A 439 5.00 7.65 22.30
C ASP A 439 4.95 6.26 21.65
N GLN A 440 6.02 5.48 21.81
CA GLN A 440 6.14 4.10 21.33
C GLN A 440 6.22 3.94 19.79
N GLN A 441 6.71 4.96 19.08
CA GLN A 441 7.09 4.89 17.66
C GLN A 441 8.59 4.88 17.45
#